data_AF-A0A699TBP9-F1
#
_entry.id   AF-A0A699TBP9-F1
#
_cell.length_a   1.000
_cell.length_b   1.000
_cell.length_c   1.000
_cell.angle_alpha   90.00
_cell.angle_beta   90.00
_cell.angle_gamma   90.00
#
_symmetry.space_group_name_H-M   'P 1'
#
loop_
_entity.id
_entity.type
_entity.pdbx_description
1 polymer ?
#
loop_
_entity_poly.entity_id
_entity_poly.type
_entity_poly.pdbx_seq_one_letter_code
_entity_poly.pdbx_strand_id
1 'polypeptide(L)'
;MPAVTNVNNIAIATGELPIKNGIIGNVFLNPKTGKEEYIEDPALITCPSVFDRARQRGIKSALFSVKKKTVDLLGRSADASLCPECEGAAQTVWGQQVGPPPEVNYWLLESALYTLKHSPEYGLVYIHTTDYPMHTWAPEEANSKDFLHRLDAYIGQLRATAPDAAILITADHGLNHKELAWDLEKACAQR
;
A
#
# COMPACT_ATOMS: atom_id res chain seq x y z
N MET A 1 -16.31 -1.62 1.36
CA MET A 1 -16.53 -2.52 2.52
C MET A 1 -16.25 -3.95 2.07
N PRO A 2 -15.42 -4.71 2.80
CA PRO A 2 -14.82 -4.39 4.11
C PRO A 2 -13.73 -3.32 4.04
N ALA A 3 -13.48 -2.64 5.16
CA ALA A 3 -12.47 -1.59 5.31
C ALA A 3 -11.13 -2.22 5.76
N VAL A 4 -10.52 -3.01 4.87
CA VAL A 4 -9.25 -3.69 5.11
C VAL A 4 -8.25 -3.38 3.99
N THR A 5 -6.96 -3.48 4.30
CA THR A 5 -5.85 -3.01 3.45
C THR A 5 -5.85 -3.58 2.04
N ASN A 6 -5.86 -4.91 1.86
CA ASN A 6 -5.78 -5.50 0.51
C ASN A 6 -6.98 -5.12 -0.37
N VAL A 7 -8.18 -5.16 0.20
CA VAL A 7 -9.43 -4.88 -0.53
C VAL A 7 -9.41 -3.47 -1.11
N ASN A 8 -9.08 -2.49 -0.28
CA ASN A 8 -9.14 -1.09 -0.70
C ASN A 8 -7.91 -0.70 -1.53
N ASN A 9 -6.72 -1.21 -1.24
CA ASN A 9 -5.56 -0.95 -2.11
C ASN A 9 -5.73 -1.54 -3.50
N ILE A 10 -6.26 -2.76 -3.63
CA ILE A 10 -6.49 -3.33 -4.95
C ILE A 10 -7.63 -2.58 -5.65
N ALA A 11 -8.65 -2.12 -4.93
CA ALA A 11 -9.67 -1.24 -5.50
C ALA A 11 -9.09 0.08 -6.02
N ILE A 12 -8.16 0.71 -5.30
CA ILE A 12 -7.45 1.92 -5.75
C ILE A 12 -6.58 1.61 -6.97
N ALA A 13 -5.77 0.55 -6.92
CA ALA A 13 -4.87 0.17 -7.99
C ALA A 13 -5.64 -0.19 -9.28
N THR A 14 -6.78 -0.85 -9.19
CA THR A 14 -7.60 -1.25 -10.34
C THR A 14 -8.60 -0.17 -10.77
N GLY A 15 -8.99 0.72 -9.87
CA GLY A 15 -10.10 1.65 -10.08
C GLY A 15 -11.45 0.93 -10.14
N GLU A 16 -11.56 -0.28 -9.58
CA GLU A 16 -12.73 -1.13 -9.66
C GLU A 16 -13.10 -1.72 -8.29
N LEU A 17 -14.39 -2.04 -8.12
CA LEU A 17 -14.91 -2.61 -6.87
C LEU A 17 -14.48 -4.08 -6.69
N PRO A 18 -14.50 -4.62 -5.45
CA PRO A 18 -14.18 -6.02 -5.16
C PRO A 18 -14.93 -7.05 -6.01
N ILE A 19 -16.21 -6.77 -6.33
CA ILE A 19 -17.03 -7.63 -7.20
C ILE A 19 -16.46 -7.79 -8.62
N LYS A 20 -15.62 -6.85 -9.07
CA LYS A 20 -14.97 -6.86 -10.38
C LYS A 20 -13.49 -7.20 -10.32
N ASN A 21 -12.78 -6.81 -9.26
CA ASN A 21 -11.35 -7.04 -9.12
C ASN A 21 -10.99 -8.35 -8.39
N GLY A 22 -11.95 -9.00 -7.72
CA GLY A 22 -11.79 -10.31 -7.10
C GLY A 22 -11.29 -10.29 -5.65
N ILE A 23 -10.79 -9.17 -5.14
CA ILE A 23 -10.14 -9.09 -3.83
C ILE A 23 -11.11 -8.63 -2.75
N ILE A 24 -11.53 -9.57 -1.90
CA ILE A 24 -12.58 -9.39 -0.89
C ILE A 24 -12.08 -9.39 0.57
N GLY A 25 -10.81 -9.70 0.80
CA GLY A 25 -10.21 -9.73 2.13
C GLY A 25 -8.70 -9.95 2.10
N ASN A 26 -8.12 -10.27 3.26
CA ASN A 26 -6.74 -10.76 3.37
C ASN A 26 -6.68 -12.30 3.35
N VAL A 27 -7.77 -12.94 3.74
CA VAL A 27 -7.96 -14.39 3.77
C VAL A 27 -9.34 -14.73 3.22
N PHE A 28 -9.49 -15.94 2.70
CA PHE A 28 -10.78 -16.51 2.35
C PHE A 28 -10.84 -17.97 2.81
N LEU A 29 -12.05 -18.44 3.12
CA LEU A 29 -12.28 -19.86 3.39
C LEU A 29 -12.41 -20.59 2.06
N ASN A 30 -11.45 -21.46 1.73
CA ASN A 30 -11.51 -22.25 0.51
C ASN A 30 -12.54 -23.39 0.68
N PRO A 31 -13.64 -23.42 -0.10
CA PRO A 31 -14.71 -24.40 0.08
C PRO A 31 -14.29 -25.82 -0.32
N LYS A 32 -13.23 -25.98 -1.12
CA LYS A 32 -12.72 -27.30 -1.53
C LYS A 32 -11.88 -27.96 -0.43
N THR A 33 -11.10 -27.17 0.28
CA THR A 33 -10.17 -27.66 1.31
C THR A 33 -10.72 -27.49 2.73
N GLY A 34 -11.72 -26.63 2.92
CA GLY A 34 -12.27 -26.24 4.22
C GLY A 34 -11.30 -25.42 5.07
N LYS A 35 -10.25 -24.85 4.46
CA LYS A 35 -9.19 -24.13 5.16
C LYS A 35 -9.16 -22.66 4.78
N GLU A 36 -8.72 -21.83 5.71
CA GLU A 36 -8.41 -20.43 5.43
C GLU A 36 -7.13 -20.33 4.61
N GLU A 37 -7.20 -19.58 3.52
CA GLU A 37 -6.10 -19.35 2.59
C GLU A 37 -5.89 -17.84 2.42
N TYR A 38 -4.62 -17.42 2.33
CA TYR A 38 -4.28 -16.00 2.14
C TYR A 38 -4.49 -15.56 0.70
N ILE A 39 -4.98 -14.32 0.54
CA ILE A 39 -5.14 -13.67 -0.77
C ILE A 39 -3.83 -12.95 -1.10
N GLU A 40 -2.88 -13.70 -1.66
CA GLU A 40 -1.53 -13.23 -2.01
C GLU A 40 -1.12 -13.58 -3.45
N ASP A 41 -1.92 -14.37 -4.16
CA ASP A 41 -1.65 -14.72 -5.55
C ASP A 41 -2.19 -13.63 -6.51
N PRO A 42 -1.33 -12.98 -7.32
CA PRO A 42 -1.76 -12.02 -8.34
C PRO A 42 -2.83 -12.56 -9.29
N ALA A 43 -2.88 -13.87 -9.52
CA ALA A 43 -3.88 -14.50 -10.39
C ALA A 43 -5.31 -14.36 -9.86
N LEU A 44 -5.49 -13.98 -8.59
CA LEU A 44 -6.78 -13.68 -7.98
C LEU A 44 -7.33 -12.32 -8.41
N ILE A 45 -6.48 -11.42 -8.94
CA ILE A 45 -6.91 -10.12 -9.46
C ILE A 45 -7.49 -10.33 -10.87
N THR A 46 -8.78 -10.04 -11.03
CA THR A 46 -9.52 -10.34 -12.26
C THR A 46 -9.58 -9.20 -13.27
N CYS A 47 -8.97 -8.05 -12.97
CA CYS A 47 -8.95 -6.89 -13.86
C CYS A 47 -7.59 -6.16 -13.86
N PRO A 48 -7.26 -5.40 -14.93
CA PRO A 48 -5.98 -4.71 -15.02
C PRO A 48 -5.79 -3.63 -13.94
N SER A 49 -4.63 -3.62 -13.30
CA SER A 49 -4.20 -2.54 -12.41
C SER A 49 -3.80 -1.27 -13.18
N VAL A 50 -3.56 -0.19 -12.45
CA VAL A 50 -2.97 1.05 -12.98
C VAL A 50 -1.60 0.80 -13.58
N PHE A 51 -0.83 -0.15 -13.03
CA PHE A 51 0.47 -0.53 -13.56
C PHE A 51 0.35 -1.28 -14.89
N ASP A 52 -0.61 -2.20 -15.00
CA ASP A 52 -0.88 -2.90 -16.27
C ASP A 52 -1.29 -1.91 -17.37
N ARG A 53 -2.15 -0.94 -17.01
CA ARG A 53 -2.59 0.12 -17.92
C ARG A 53 -1.46 1.09 -18.29
N ALA A 54 -0.55 1.38 -17.35
CA ALA A 54 0.64 2.20 -17.60
C ALA A 54 1.58 1.49 -18.58
N ARG A 55 1.88 0.21 -18.33
CA ARG A 55 2.72 -0.62 -19.19
C ARG A 55 2.17 -0.73 -20.61
N GLN A 56 0.86 -0.93 -20.77
CA GLN A 56 0.19 -0.95 -22.08
C GLN A 56 0.38 0.36 -22.87
N ARG A 57 0.62 1.48 -22.19
CA ARG A 57 0.88 2.80 -22.78
C ARG A 57 2.36 3.13 -22.86
N GLY A 58 3.25 2.20 -22.52
CA GLY A 58 4.70 2.42 -22.49
C GLY A 58 5.18 3.33 -21.35
N ILE A 59 4.35 3.54 -20.31
CA ILE A 59 4.70 4.35 -19.14
C ILE A 59 5.33 3.44 -18.10
N LYS A 60 6.59 3.70 -17.74
CA LYS A 60 7.25 2.97 -16.65
C LYS A 60 6.68 3.37 -15.30
N SER A 61 6.59 2.39 -14.41
CA SER A 61 5.96 2.54 -13.11
C SER A 61 6.77 1.98 -11.95
N ALA A 62 6.71 2.66 -10.81
CA ALA A 62 7.36 2.24 -9.56
C ALA A 62 6.32 2.04 -8.44
N LEU A 63 6.41 0.91 -7.73
CA LEU A 63 5.57 0.58 -6.58
C LEU A 63 6.41 0.60 -5.29
N PHE A 64 6.11 1.55 -4.39
CA PHE A 64 6.71 1.63 -3.06
C PHE A 64 5.67 1.25 -2.03
N SER A 65 5.86 0.12 -1.35
CA SER A 65 4.92 -0.31 -0.33
C SER A 65 5.61 -0.89 0.88
N VAL A 66 5.12 -0.56 2.08
CA VAL A 66 5.61 -1.18 3.31
C VAL A 66 5.25 -2.66 3.31
N LYS A 67 4.04 -2.98 2.85
CA LYS A 67 3.45 -4.31 2.95
C LYS A 67 3.95 -5.24 1.86
N LYS A 68 4.62 -6.33 2.27
CA LYS A 68 5.02 -7.40 1.34
C LYS A 68 3.85 -7.92 0.51
N LYS A 69 2.66 -8.09 1.11
CA LYS A 69 1.46 -8.58 0.41
C LYS A 69 1.03 -7.70 -0.77
N THR A 70 1.18 -6.38 -0.65
CA THR A 70 0.88 -5.46 -1.74
C THR A 70 1.85 -5.65 -2.89
N VAL A 71 3.13 -5.85 -2.60
CA VAL A 71 4.15 -6.12 -3.62
C VAL A 71 3.99 -7.53 -4.21
N ASP A 72 3.61 -8.52 -3.42
CA ASP A 72 3.30 -9.85 -3.94
C ASP A 72 2.16 -9.80 -4.97
N LEU A 73 1.09 -9.03 -4.68
CA LEU A 73 -0.08 -8.87 -5.55
C LEU A 73 0.14 -7.97 -6.77
N LEU A 74 0.80 -6.82 -6.60
CA LEU A 74 0.91 -5.77 -7.64
C LEU A 74 2.31 -5.63 -8.24
N GLY A 75 3.35 -6.13 -7.57
CA GLY A 75 4.74 -5.89 -7.92
C GLY A 75 5.13 -6.47 -9.28
N ARG A 76 4.52 -7.58 -9.70
CA ARG A 76 4.71 -8.13 -11.06
C ARG A 76 4.20 -7.18 -12.16
N SER A 77 3.23 -6.32 -11.85
CA SER A 77 2.67 -5.36 -12.79
C SER A 77 3.44 -4.03 -12.83
N ALA A 78 4.25 -3.72 -11.81
CA ALA A 78 5.14 -2.57 -11.81
C ALA A 78 6.48 -2.90 -12.51
N ASP A 79 7.21 -1.88 -12.97
CA ASP A 79 8.55 -2.05 -13.57
C ASP A 79 9.65 -2.08 -12.50
N ALA A 80 9.38 -1.46 -11.36
CA ALA A 80 10.26 -1.52 -10.20
C ALA A 80 9.47 -1.44 -8.90
N SER A 81 10.03 -1.96 -7.81
CA SER A 81 9.38 -1.91 -6.50
C SER A 81 10.36 -1.83 -5.33
N LEU A 82 9.95 -1.13 -4.27
CA LEU A 82 10.60 -1.16 -2.97
C LEU A 82 9.61 -1.70 -1.93
N CYS A 83 10.08 -2.67 -1.16
CA CYS A 83 9.35 -3.31 -0.06
C CYS A 83 10.28 -3.46 1.15
N PRO A 84 10.18 -2.58 2.15
CA PRO A 84 10.97 -2.66 3.38
C PRO A 84 10.83 -3.99 4.14
N GLU A 85 9.66 -4.61 4.10
CA GLU A 85 9.40 -5.91 4.73
C GLU A 85 10.00 -7.10 3.93
N CYS A 86 10.48 -6.87 2.71
CA CYS A 86 10.99 -7.91 1.83
C CYS A 86 12.49 -8.10 1.96
N GLU A 87 12.96 -9.34 1.86
CA GLU A 87 14.39 -9.62 1.70
C GLU A 87 14.93 -8.91 0.45
N GLY A 88 16.14 -8.35 0.52
CA GLY A 88 16.72 -7.63 -0.60
C GLY A 88 16.45 -6.12 -0.62
N ALA A 89 15.63 -5.58 0.30
CA ALA A 89 15.26 -4.16 0.30
C ALA A 89 16.48 -3.22 0.34
N ALA A 90 17.46 -3.54 1.18
CA ALA A 90 18.70 -2.77 1.32
C ALA A 90 19.60 -2.84 0.08
N GLN A 91 19.46 -3.88 -0.74
CA GLN A 91 20.24 -4.12 -1.95
C GLN A 91 19.66 -3.41 -3.17
N THR A 92 18.41 -2.93 -3.09
CA THR A 92 17.81 -2.09 -4.14
C THR A 92 18.57 -0.77 -4.27
N VAL A 93 18.39 -0.08 -5.41
CA VAL A 93 18.97 1.27 -5.61
C VAL A 93 18.56 2.22 -4.49
N TRP A 94 17.30 2.16 -4.02
CA TRP A 94 16.81 2.98 -2.92
C TRP A 94 17.43 2.62 -1.58
N GLY A 95 17.62 1.32 -1.31
CA GLY A 95 18.30 0.85 -0.11
C GLY A 95 19.74 1.33 -0.02
N GLN A 96 20.44 1.39 -1.15
CA GLN A 96 21.83 1.86 -1.21
C GLN A 96 21.96 3.39 -1.18
N GLN A 97 21.02 4.10 -1.83
CA GLN A 97 21.16 5.55 -2.05
C GLN A 97 20.45 6.39 -1.00
N VAL A 98 19.30 5.92 -0.51
CA VAL A 98 18.52 6.61 0.54
C VAL A 98 18.88 6.05 1.91
N GLY A 99 18.98 4.73 2.01
CA GLY A 99 19.09 4.04 3.30
C GLY A 99 17.79 4.10 4.11
N PRO A 100 17.54 3.14 5.03
CA PRO A 100 16.29 3.13 5.79
C PRO A 100 16.32 4.16 6.94
N PRO A 101 15.39 5.14 7.00
CA PRO A 101 15.15 5.93 8.19
C PRO A 101 14.54 5.08 9.32
N PRO A 102 14.49 5.59 10.57
CA PRO A 102 13.88 4.88 11.70
C PRO A 102 12.39 4.56 11.53
N GLU A 103 11.71 5.23 10.59
CA GLU A 103 10.27 5.07 10.33
C GLU A 103 10.07 4.73 8.85
N VAL A 104 9.36 3.64 8.59
CA VAL A 104 9.32 2.99 7.28
C VAL A 104 8.49 3.75 6.23
N ASN A 105 7.47 4.51 6.64
CA ASN A 105 6.68 5.32 5.72
C ASN A 105 7.52 6.47 5.14
N TYR A 106 8.34 7.12 5.97
CA TYR A 106 9.28 8.13 5.51
C TYR A 106 10.30 7.55 4.53
N TRP A 107 10.71 6.29 4.72
CA TRP A 107 11.61 5.64 3.77
C TRP A 107 11.05 5.59 2.36
N LEU A 108 9.76 5.23 2.23
CA LEU A 108 9.09 5.16 0.94
C LEU A 108 8.99 6.56 0.29
N LEU A 109 8.72 7.59 1.08
CA LEU A 109 8.62 8.97 0.60
C LEU A 109 9.97 9.52 0.14
N GLU A 110 11.05 9.25 0.89
CA GLU A 110 12.40 9.61 0.49
C GLU A 110 12.84 8.83 -0.76
N SER A 111 12.47 7.56 -0.86
CA SER A 111 12.71 6.73 -2.05
C SER A 111 11.95 7.27 -3.27
N ALA A 112 10.72 7.74 -3.08
CA ALA A 112 9.96 8.40 -4.13
C ALA A 112 10.59 9.73 -4.56
N LEU A 113 11.03 10.56 -3.61
CA LEU A 113 11.77 11.79 -3.92
C LEU A 113 13.05 11.50 -4.68
N TYR A 114 13.79 10.46 -4.29
CA TYR A 114 14.99 10.03 -5.01
C TYR A 114 14.65 9.61 -6.44
N THR A 115 13.62 8.79 -6.63
CA THR A 115 13.14 8.37 -7.96
C THR A 115 12.75 9.55 -8.84
N LEU A 116 11.96 10.50 -8.34
CA LEU A 116 11.55 11.66 -9.14
C LEU A 116 12.75 12.51 -9.59
N LYS A 117 13.81 12.59 -8.78
CA LYS A 117 15.01 13.38 -9.10
C LYS A 117 15.96 12.68 -10.07
N HIS A 118 16.09 11.35 -9.97
CA HIS A 118 17.16 10.61 -10.65
C HIS A 118 16.66 9.61 -11.70
N SER A 119 15.35 9.37 -11.76
CA SER A 119 14.74 8.42 -12.68
C SER A 119 13.46 9.00 -13.29
N PRO A 120 13.57 10.08 -14.09
CA PRO A 120 12.42 10.78 -14.68
C PRO A 120 11.63 9.91 -15.67
N GLU A 121 12.14 8.73 -16.06
CA GLU A 121 11.42 7.78 -16.91
C GLU A 121 10.20 7.14 -16.23
N TYR A 122 10.12 7.15 -14.89
CA TYR A 122 8.95 6.64 -14.16
C TYR A 122 7.82 7.67 -14.20
N GLY A 123 6.89 7.49 -15.14
CA GLY A 123 5.70 8.34 -15.28
C GLY A 123 4.55 7.97 -14.32
N LEU A 124 4.70 6.92 -13.52
CA LEU A 124 3.75 6.52 -12.48
C LEU A 124 4.50 6.06 -11.23
N VAL A 125 4.23 6.68 -10.08
CA VAL A 125 4.75 6.25 -8.78
C VAL A 125 3.57 6.03 -7.85
N TYR A 126 3.49 4.83 -7.26
CA TYR A 126 2.45 4.46 -6.30
C TYR A 126 3.10 4.22 -4.93
N ILE A 127 2.65 4.96 -3.92
CA ILE A 127 3.19 4.89 -2.56
C ILE A 127 2.10 4.35 -1.63
N HIS A 128 2.38 3.23 -0.96
CA HIS A 128 1.49 2.58 -0.01
C HIS A 128 2.17 2.40 1.35
N THR A 129 1.82 3.31 2.25
CA THR A 129 2.27 3.36 3.65
C THR A 129 1.61 2.28 4.51
N THR A 130 2.03 2.16 5.77
CA THR A 130 1.33 1.40 6.81
C THR A 130 0.66 2.34 7.80
N ASP A 131 -0.45 1.88 8.33
CA ASP A 131 -1.26 2.47 9.40
C ASP A 131 -0.73 2.21 10.83
N TYR A 132 0.50 1.68 10.99
CA TYR A 132 1.09 1.41 12.32
C TYR A 132 1.05 2.64 13.26
N PRO A 133 1.45 3.85 12.81
CA PRO A 133 1.30 5.07 13.62
C PRO A 133 -0.15 5.34 14.05
N MET A 134 -1.11 5.16 13.15
CA MET A 134 -2.54 5.39 13.42
C MET A 134 -3.13 4.36 14.38
N HIS A 135 -2.63 3.12 14.34
CA HIS A 135 -2.95 2.09 15.33
C HIS A 135 -2.36 2.36 16.71
N THR A 136 -1.27 3.12 16.77
CA THR A 136 -0.51 3.37 18.01
C THR A 136 -1.01 4.62 18.72
N TRP A 137 -1.36 5.67 17.99
CA TRP A 137 -1.70 6.98 18.54
C TRP A 137 -3.06 7.48 18.05
N ALA A 138 -3.85 7.99 18.99
CA ALA A 138 -5.07 8.70 18.66
C ALA A 138 -4.77 9.98 17.84
N PRO A 139 -5.73 10.48 17.03
CA PRO A 139 -5.53 11.66 16.19
C PRO A 139 -5.07 12.92 16.96
N GLU A 140 -5.45 13.04 18.23
CA GLU A 140 -5.16 14.21 19.06
C GLU A 140 -3.74 14.19 19.65
N GLU A 141 -3.08 13.04 19.66
CA GLU A 141 -1.77 12.85 20.29
C GLU A 141 -0.65 13.58 19.53
N ALA A 142 0.37 14.02 20.27
CA ALA A 142 1.51 14.74 19.71
C ALA A 142 2.25 13.90 18.64
N ASN A 143 2.48 12.61 18.90
CA ASN A 143 3.15 11.72 17.95
C ASN A 143 2.37 11.55 16.64
N SER A 144 1.03 11.50 16.70
CA SER A 144 0.18 11.41 15.51
C SER A 144 0.26 12.69 14.67
N LYS A 145 0.18 13.86 15.33
CA LYS A 145 0.35 15.16 14.68
C LYS A 145 1.74 15.34 14.07
N ASP A 146 2.78 14.96 14.80
CA ASP A 146 4.17 15.03 14.31
C ASP A 146 4.39 14.12 13.09
N PHE A 147 3.79 12.93 13.11
CA PHE A 147 3.81 12.02 11.97
C PHE A 147 3.14 12.65 10.74
N LEU A 148 1.93 13.21 10.90
CA LEU A 148 1.21 13.87 9.81
C LEU A 148 1.93 15.14 9.30
N HIS A 149 2.54 15.94 10.18
CA HIS A 149 3.34 17.11 9.76
C HIS A 149 4.55 16.69 8.92
N ARG A 150 5.20 15.58 9.26
CA ARG A 150 6.31 15.04 8.46
C ARG A 150 5.83 14.54 7.11
N LEU A 151 4.69 13.82 7.06
CA LEU A 151 4.08 13.42 5.79
C LEU A 151 3.77 14.64 4.90
N ASP A 152 3.16 15.68 5.46
CA ASP A 152 2.87 16.93 4.74
C ASP A 152 4.14 17.58 4.16
N ALA A 153 5.23 17.63 4.94
CA ALA A 153 6.51 18.14 4.47
C ALA A 153 7.07 17.32 3.29
N TYR A 154 6.95 15.99 3.31
CA TYR A 154 7.36 15.15 2.17
C TYR A 154 6.46 15.36 0.95
N ILE A 155 5.14 15.49 1.13
CA ILE A 155 4.20 15.79 0.05
C ILE A 155 4.53 17.14 -0.60
N GLY A 156 4.87 18.15 0.21
CA GLY A 156 5.37 19.45 -0.27
C GLY A 156 6.64 19.32 -1.11
N GLN A 157 7.59 18.48 -0.69
CA GLN A 157 8.80 18.20 -1.46
C GLN A 157 8.51 17.43 -2.76
N LEU A 158 7.58 16.47 -2.76
CA LEU A 158 7.17 15.73 -3.95
C LEU A 158 6.59 16.69 -4.99
N ARG A 159 5.66 17.57 -4.55
CA ARG A 159 5.07 18.62 -5.39
C ARG A 159 6.11 19.59 -5.95
N ALA A 160 7.09 19.98 -5.15
CA ALA A 160 8.16 20.87 -5.62
C ALA A 160 9.11 20.19 -6.60
N THR A 161 9.35 18.89 -6.42
CA THR A 161 10.25 18.09 -7.27
C THR A 161 9.62 17.76 -8.62
N ALA A 162 8.32 17.48 -8.65
CA ALA A 162 7.56 17.18 -9.87
C ALA A 162 6.35 18.12 -9.99
N PRO A 163 6.56 19.41 -10.35
CA PRO A 163 5.51 20.43 -10.37
C PRO A 163 4.42 20.20 -11.43
N ASP A 164 4.70 19.36 -12.43
CA ASP A 164 3.81 18.94 -13.50
C ASP A 164 3.06 17.63 -13.18
N ALA A 165 3.43 16.93 -12.11
CA ALA A 165 2.77 15.69 -11.71
C ALA A 165 1.41 15.97 -11.03
N ALA A 166 0.43 15.13 -11.36
CA ALA A 166 -0.80 15.03 -10.57
C ALA A 166 -0.53 14.18 -9.33
N ILE A 167 -0.66 14.79 -8.14
CA ILE A 167 -0.50 14.09 -6.86
C ILE A 167 -1.88 13.79 -6.29
N LEU A 168 -2.18 12.50 -6.18
CA LEU A 168 -3.44 11.99 -5.62
C LEU A 168 -3.16 11.36 -4.26
N ILE A 169 -3.91 11.77 -3.24
CA ILE A 169 -3.73 11.32 -1.86
C ILE A 169 -5.07 10.81 -1.36
N THR A 170 -5.08 9.58 -0.88
CA THR A 170 -6.26 8.93 -0.30
C THR A 170 -5.80 7.94 0.76
N ALA A 171 -6.75 7.44 1.56
CA ALA A 171 -6.54 6.30 2.43
C ALA A 171 -7.26 5.07 1.85
N ASP A 172 -6.76 3.89 2.20
CA ASP A 172 -7.43 2.61 1.97
C ASP A 172 -8.57 2.40 2.99
N HIS A 173 -8.41 2.86 4.22
CA HIS A 173 -9.47 2.94 5.22
C HIS A 173 -9.20 3.98 6.32
N GLY A 174 -10.23 4.28 7.10
CA GLY A 174 -10.08 5.01 8.36
C GLY A 174 -9.76 4.09 9.53
N LEU A 175 -9.61 4.67 10.72
CA LEU A 175 -9.42 3.93 11.96
C LEU A 175 -10.34 4.49 13.06
N ASN A 176 -10.77 3.62 13.97
CA ASN A 176 -11.58 3.97 15.14
C ASN A 176 -11.11 3.16 16.35
N HIS A 177 -11.19 3.76 17.54
CA HIS A 177 -10.93 3.05 18.78
C HIS A 177 -11.90 1.87 18.97
N LYS A 178 -11.38 0.75 19.48
CA LYS A 178 -12.13 -0.50 19.69
C LYS A 178 -11.96 -0.94 21.14
N GLU A 179 -13.04 -0.92 21.90
CA GLU A 179 -13.03 -1.31 23.32
C GLU A 179 -13.65 -2.70 23.55
N LEU A 180 -14.46 -3.17 22.60
CA LEU A 180 -15.22 -4.41 22.71
C LEU A 180 -14.89 -5.37 21.56
N ALA A 181 -14.68 -6.64 21.90
CA ALA A 181 -14.52 -7.73 20.96
C ALA A 181 -15.60 -8.80 21.22
N TRP A 182 -16.36 -9.14 20.19
CA TRP A 182 -17.35 -10.23 20.24
C TRP A 182 -16.73 -11.52 19.74
N ASP A 183 -16.84 -12.57 20.56
CA ASP A 183 -16.51 -13.94 20.17
C ASP A 183 -17.67 -14.52 19.36
N LEU A 184 -17.55 -14.46 18.03
CA LEU A 184 -18.60 -14.89 17.11
C LEU A 184 -18.81 -16.41 17.15
N GLU A 185 -17.78 -17.21 17.44
CA GLU A 185 -17.92 -18.65 17.56
C GLU A 185 -18.83 -19.00 18.74
N LYS A 186 -18.59 -18.39 19.90
CA LYS A 186 -19.46 -18.56 21.08
C LYS A 186 -20.86 -18.04 20.84
N ALA A 187 -21.00 -16.87 20.21
CA ALA A 187 -22.31 -16.26 19.94
C ALA A 187 -23.15 -17.12 18.98
N CYS A 188 -22.52 -17.73 17.98
CA CYS A 188 -23.20 -18.59 17.00
C CYS A 188 -23.45 -20.01 17.51
N ALA A 189 -22.61 -20.55 18.41
CA ALA A 189 -22.81 -21.89 18.99
C ALA A 189 -24.05 -22.00 19.89
N GLN A 190 -24.63 -20.86 20.31
CA GLN A 190 -25.83 -20.78 21.15
C GLN A 190 -27.13 -20.67 20.33
N ARG A 191 -27.07 -20.80 19.00
CA ARG A 191 -28.24 -20.82 18.10
C ARG A 191 -28.58 -22.24 17.68
#